data_AF-A0A382PPU5-F1
#
_entry.id   AF-A0A382PPU5-F1
#
_cell.length_a   1.000
_cell.length_b   1.000
_cell.length_c   1.000
_cell.angle_alpha   90.00
_cell.angle_beta   90.00
_cell.angle_gamma   90.00
#
_symmetry.space_group_name_H-M   'P 1'
#
loop_
_entity.id
_entity.type
_entity.pdbx_description
1 polymer ?
#
loop_
_entity_poly.entity_id
_entity_poly.type
_entity_poly.pdbx_seq_one_letter_code
_entity_poly.pdbx_strand_id
1 'polypeptide(L)' 'MKTLEELSGYDKAAIIFDILGESLAINMFKDIPEAEFYKLRDHAKSIRKSVPTTVKKEVLEDYYFKMLTNEKYK' A
#
# COMPACT_ATOMS: atom_id res chain seq x y z
N MET A 1 -9.64 -13.53 8.51
CA MET A 1 -8.42 -12.82 8.06
C MET A 1 -8.64 -12.50 6.60
N LYS A 2 -8.34 -11.27 6.14
CA LYS A 2 -8.60 -10.90 4.74
C LYS A 2 -7.66 -11.66 3.78
N THR A 3 -8.16 -12.10 2.63
CA THR A 3 -7.36 -12.66 1.52
C THR A 3 -7.00 -11.58 0.49
N LEU A 4 -6.10 -11.88 -0.45
CA LEU A 4 -5.64 -10.92 -1.46
C LEU A 4 -6.77 -10.42 -2.38
N GLU A 5 -7.75 -11.29 -2.66
CA GLU A 5 -8.91 -11.04 -3.51
C GLU A 5 -9.94 -10.11 -2.84
N GLU A 6 -9.95 -10.08 -1.50
CA GLU A 6 -10.84 -9.23 -0.69
C GLU A 6 -10.28 -7.81 -0.49
N LEU A 7 -9.04 -7.55 -0.95
CA LEU A 7 -8.39 -6.24 -0.82
C LEU A 7 -8.69 -5.35 -2.01
N SER A 8 -9.31 -4.20 -1.73
CA SER A 8 -9.44 -3.12 -2.70
C SER A 8 -8.08 -2.54 -3.09
N GLY A 9 -8.01 -1.79 -4.20
CA GLY A 9 -6.80 -1.05 -4.56
C GLY A 9 -6.34 -0.08 -3.45
N TYR A 10 -7.29 0.49 -2.71
CA TYR A 10 -7.01 1.37 -1.57
C TYR A 10 -6.45 0.60 -0.37
N ASP A 11 -6.98 -0.60 -0.09
CA ASP A 11 -6.40 -1.48 0.94
C ASP A 11 -4.96 -1.87 0.59
N LYS A 12 -4.69 -2.17 -0.70
CA LYS A 12 -3.34 -2.49 -1.18
C LYS A 12 -2.40 -1.29 -1.01
N ALA A 13 -2.82 -0.08 -1.35
CA ALA A 13 -2.05 1.14 -1.11
C ALA A 13 -1.77 1.36 0.39
N ALA A 14 -2.75 1.09 1.25
CA ALA A 14 -2.61 1.21 2.70
C ALA A 14 -1.66 0.16 3.29
N ILE A 15 -1.61 -1.05 2.72
CA ILE A 15 -0.62 -2.08 3.07
C ILE A 15 0.78 -1.65 2.66
N ILE A 16 0.95 -1.08 1.46
CA ILE A 16 2.25 -0.53 1.03
C ILE A 16 2.68 0.60 1.98
N PHE A 17 1.77 1.50 2.37
CA PHE A 17 2.02 2.52 3.38
C PHE A 17 2.50 1.91 4.71
N ASP A 18 1.79 0.91 5.25
CA ASP A 18 2.14 0.23 6.52
C ASP A 18 3.54 -0.42 6.47
N ILE A 19 3.92 -0.99 5.33
CA ILE A 19 5.23 -1.63 5.13
C ILE A 19 6.36 -0.59 5.10
N LEU A 20 6.16 0.51 4.38
CA LEU A 20 7.18 1.54 4.17
C LEU A 20 7.40 2.43 5.39
N GLY A 21 6.33 2.65 6.16
CA GLY A 21 6.32 3.64 7.23
C GLY A 21 6.25 5.09 6.73
N GLU A 22 5.95 6.00 7.64
CA GLU A 22 5.57 7.39 7.33
C GLU A 22 6.68 8.15 6.59
N SER A 23 7.94 7.98 6.99
CA SER A 23 9.09 8.68 6.40
C SER A 23 9.34 8.35 4.93
N LEU A 24 9.04 7.12 4.49
CA LEU A 24 9.18 6.72 3.08
C LEU A 24 7.89 6.97 2.31
N ALA A 25 6.74 6.75 2.94
CA ALA A 25 5.44 6.95 2.31
C ALA A 25 5.24 8.39 1.83
N ILE A 26 5.73 9.40 2.55
CA ILE A 26 5.56 10.81 2.16
C ILE A 26 6.16 11.12 0.77
N ASN A 27 7.28 10.47 0.42
CA ASN A 27 7.91 10.65 -0.89
C ASN A 27 7.22 9.85 -1.98
N MET A 28 6.64 8.69 -1.64
CA MET A 28 5.97 7.80 -2.59
C MET A 28 4.57 8.28 -2.95
N PHE A 29 3.87 8.91 -2.02
CA PHE A 29 2.51 9.43 -2.19
C PHE A 29 2.52 10.96 -2.40
N LYS A 30 3.60 11.53 -2.91
CA LYS A 30 3.75 12.99 -3.11
C LYS A 30 2.72 13.61 -4.07
N ASP A 31 2.16 12.78 -4.97
CA ASP A 31 1.26 13.23 -6.03
C ASP A 31 -0.23 13.19 -5.60
N ILE A 32 -0.53 12.76 -4.36
CA ILE A 32 -1.89 12.83 -3.80
C ILE A 32 -2.02 14.02 -2.83
N PRO A 33 -3.21 14.60 -2.66
CA PRO A 33 -3.44 15.66 -1.69
C PRO A 33 -3.09 15.22 -0.25
N GLU A 34 -2.59 16.14 0.57
CA GLU A 34 -2.22 15.86 1.97
C GLU A 34 -3.40 15.28 2.79
N ALA A 35 -4.62 15.76 2.54
CA ALA A 35 -5.83 15.21 3.16
C ALA A 35 -6.05 13.72 2.81
N GLU A 36 -5.75 13.31 1.57
CA GLU A 36 -5.83 11.91 1.15
C GLU A 36 -4.70 11.07 1.73
N PHE A 37 -3.51 11.65 1.90
CA PHE A 37 -2.39 11.00 2.58
C PHE A 37 -2.74 10.65 4.04
N TYR A 38 -3.36 11.57 4.78
CA TYR A 38 -3.79 11.31 6.15
C TYR A 38 -4.90 10.26 6.25
N LYS A 39 -5.89 10.30 5.33
CA LYS A 39 -6.92 9.25 5.24
C LYS A 39 -6.29 7.88 4.99
N LEU A 40 -5.29 7.80 4.09
CA LEU A 40 -4.59 6.56 3.77
C LEU A 40 -3.84 6.02 5.00
N ARG A 41 -3.15 6.91 5.73
CA ARG A 41 -2.47 6.56 6.98
C ARG A 41 -3.43 5.99 8.01
N ASP A 42 -4.57 6.63 8.21
CA ASP A 42 -5.55 6.21 9.21
C ASP A 42 -6.22 4.89 8.80
N HIS A 43 -6.48 4.70 7.50
CA HIS A 43 -6.95 3.43 6.95
C HIS A 43 -5.93 2.30 7.16
N ALA A 44 -4.65 2.54 6.88
CA ALA A 44 -3.56 1.58 7.10
C ALA A 44 -3.52 1.10 8.55
N LYS A 45 -3.62 2.02 9.52
CA LYS A 45 -3.71 1.68 10.95
C LYS A 45 -4.92 0.81 11.27
N SER A 46 -6.06 1.05 10.64
CA SER A 46 -7.31 0.31 10.87
C SER A 46 -7.25 -1.15 10.39
N ILE A 47 -6.60 -1.39 9.23
CA ILE A 47 -6.54 -2.73 8.61
C ILE A 47 -5.29 -3.52 9.01
N ARG A 48 -4.28 -2.88 9.62
CA ARG A 48 -2.97 -3.49 9.93
C ARG A 48 -3.04 -4.85 10.62
N LYS A 49 -4.00 -5.03 11.54
CA LYS A 49 -4.20 -6.26 12.33
C LYS A 49 -5.04 -7.32 11.62
N SER A 50 -5.85 -6.95 10.63
CA SER A 50 -6.76 -7.86 9.93
C SER A 50 -6.13 -8.51 8.69
N VAL A 51 -4.98 -7.98 8.24
CA VAL A 51 -4.21 -8.46 7.09
C VAL A 51 -3.02 -9.32 7.56
N PRO A 52 -2.98 -10.62 7.23
CA PRO A 52 -1.85 -11.51 7.53
C PRO A 52 -0.55 -11.07 6.86
N THR A 53 0.60 -11.40 7.46
CA THR A 53 1.93 -11.11 6.89
C THR A 53 2.12 -11.73 5.50
N THR A 54 1.56 -12.91 5.24
CA THR A 54 1.60 -13.56 3.92
C THR A 54 0.92 -12.70 2.85
N VAL A 55 -0.26 -12.19 3.14
CA VAL A 55 -1.00 -11.29 2.24
C VAL A 55 -0.27 -9.96 2.05
N LYS A 56 0.37 -9.42 3.10
CA LYS A 56 1.22 -8.22 2.97
C LYS A 56 2.38 -8.44 1.99
N LYS A 57 3.01 -9.61 2.06
CA LYS A 57 4.08 -10.00 1.14
C LYS A 57 3.58 -10.07 -0.30
N GLU A 58 2.43 -10.71 -0.54
CA GLU A 58 1.83 -10.81 -1.87
C GLU A 58 1.51 -9.44 -2.48
N VAL A 59 0.98 -8.49 -1.68
CA VAL A 59 0.75 -7.11 -2.14
C VAL A 59 2.05 -6.41 -2.53
N LEU A 60 3.13 -6.62 -1.76
CA LEU A 60 4.43 -6.04 -2.06
C LEU A 60 5.04 -6.61 -3.36
N GLU A 61 4.91 -7.91 -3.58
CA GLU A 61 5.37 -8.58 -4.80
C GLU A 61 4.60 -8.10 -6.04
N ASP A 62 3.28 -7.98 -5.94
CA ASP A 62 2.43 -7.42 -7.01
C ASP A 62 2.80 -5.96 -7.32
N TYR A 63 3.05 -5.14 -6.29
CA TYR A 63 3.53 -3.77 -6.47
C TYR A 63 4.89 -3.71 -7.19
N TYR A 64 5.86 -4.51 -6.75
CA TYR A 64 7.19 -4.56 -7.35
C TYR A 64 7.14 -5.00 -8.82
N PHE A 65 6.36 -6.05 -9.11
CA PHE A 65 6.14 -6.51 -10.48
C PHE A 65 5.55 -5.42 -11.37
N LYS A 66 4.51 -4.71 -10.90
CA LYS A 66 3.90 -3.59 -11.62
C LYS A 66 4.86 -2.44 -11.84
N MET A 67 5.72 -2.12 -10.88
CA MET A 67 6.72 -1.07 -11.01
C MET A 67 7.75 -1.40 -12.11
N LEU A 68 8.24 -2.65 -12.15
CA LEU A 68 9.23 -3.09 -13.15
C LEU A 68 8.68 -3.25 -14.56
N THR A 69 7.39 -3.55 -14.69
CA THR A 69 6.73 -3.79 -15.98
C THR A 69 6.15 -2.54 -16.60
N ASN A 70 6.01 -1.46 -15.83
CA ASN A 70 5.48 -0.19 -16.33
C ASN A 70 6.56 0.55 -17.14
N GLU A 71 6.30 0.77 -18.43
CA GLU A 71 7.20 1.45 -19.38
C GLU A 71 7.59 2.87 -18.94
N LYS A 72 6.81 3.49 -18.04
CA LYS A 72 7.10 4.81 -17.46
C LYS A 72 8.34 4.83 -16.54
N TYR A 73 8.85 3.65 -16.14
CA TYR A 73 10.04 3.47 -15.31
C TYR A 73 11.14 2.63 -15.99
N LYS A 74 11.00 2.37 -17.29
CA LYS A 74 12.08 1.83 -18.15
C LYS A 74 12.85 2.95 -18.83
#